data_AF-A0LJE7-F1
#
_entry.id   AF-A0LJE7-F1
#
_cell.length_a   1.000
_cell.length_b   1.000
_cell.length_c   1.000
_cell.angle_alpha   90.00
_cell.angle_beta   90.00
_cell.angle_gamma   90.00
#
_symmetry.space_group_name_H-M   'P 1'
#
loop_
_entity.id
_entity.type
_entity.pdbx_description
1 polymer ?
#
loop_
_entity_poly.entity_id
_entity_poly.type
_entity_poly.pdbx_seq_one_letter_code
_entity_poly.pdbx_strand_id
1 'polypeptide(L)'
;MEMKDFVKAALKKVTQKVKDGSLDKREEGYGDSEEMLLDWIWIELKEESPDKDAVIGMDLDDLYEVIESSADMYEDYHILLESVRTDGNP
;
A
#
# COMPACT_ATOMS: atom_id res chain seq x y z
N MET A 1 -13.55 -13.30 -5.35
CA MET A 1 -12.47 -12.55 -4.70
C MET A 1 -12.97 -11.11 -4.65
N GLU A 2 -13.13 -10.56 -3.45
CA GLU A 2 -13.64 -9.21 -3.24
C GLU A 2 -12.50 -8.18 -3.30
N MET A 3 -12.80 -6.89 -3.46
CA MET A 3 -11.76 -5.83 -3.52
C MET A 3 -10.78 -5.93 -2.34
N LYS A 4 -11.28 -6.19 -1.13
CA LYS A 4 -10.47 -6.39 0.08
C LYS A 4 -9.42 -7.50 -0.05
N ASP A 5 -9.72 -8.58 -0.80
CA ASP A 5 -8.79 -9.70 -0.98
C ASP A 5 -7.62 -9.27 -1.88
N PHE A 6 -7.91 -8.44 -2.89
CA PHE A 6 -6.88 -7.87 -3.77
C PHE A 6 -6.04 -6.82 -3.04
N VAL A 7 -6.66 -5.96 -2.22
CA VAL A 7 -5.93 -5.01 -1.35
C VAL A 7 -5.00 -5.77 -0.39
N LYS A 8 -5.48 -6.86 0.21
CA LYS A 8 -4.64 -7.72 1.06
C LYS A 8 -3.46 -8.33 0.30
N ALA A 9 -3.66 -8.76 -0.94
CA ALA A 9 -2.58 -9.30 -1.78
C ALA A 9 -1.57 -8.22 -2.16
N ALA A 10 -2.04 -7.03 -2.54
CA ALA A 10 -1.22 -5.87 -2.86
C ALA A 10 -0.35 -5.46 -1.64
N LEU A 11 -0.96 -5.32 -0.46
CA LEU A 11 -0.25 -5.01 0.78
C LEU A 11 0.88 -6.00 1.08
N LYS A 12 0.62 -7.31 0.91
CA LYS A 12 1.64 -8.35 1.10
C LYS A 12 2.78 -8.24 0.09
N LYS A 13 2.48 -7.91 -1.17
CA LYS A 13 3.51 -7.69 -2.19
C LYS A 13 4.36 -6.47 -1.88
N VAL A 14 3.75 -5.33 -1.53
CA VAL A 14 4.49 -4.13 -1.12
C VAL A 14 5.39 -4.45 0.08
N THR A 15 4.86 -5.16 1.09
CA THR A 15 5.65 -5.61 2.25
C THR A 15 6.90 -6.40 1.80
N GLN A 16 6.74 -7.33 0.86
CA GLN A 16 7.85 -8.11 0.34
C GLN A 16 8.84 -7.23 -0.45
N LYS A 17 8.34 -6.35 -1.32
CA LYS A 17 9.15 -5.43 -2.12
C LYS A 17 9.97 -4.45 -1.26
N VAL A 18 9.39 -3.95 -0.17
CA VAL A 18 10.08 -3.14 0.83
C VAL A 18 11.19 -3.93 1.51
N LYS A 19 10.92 -5.17 1.92
CA LYS A 19 11.93 -6.06 2.55
C LYS A 19 13.07 -6.39 1.60
N ASP A 20 12.76 -6.57 0.33
CA ASP A 20 13.75 -6.89 -0.71
C ASP A 20 14.51 -5.64 -1.21
N GLY A 21 14.17 -4.44 -0.73
CA GLY A 21 14.81 -3.18 -1.10
C GLY A 21 14.51 -2.74 -2.55
N SER A 22 13.42 -3.24 -3.12
CA SER A 22 13.00 -2.95 -4.50
C SER A 22 12.12 -1.71 -4.65
N LEU A 23 11.65 -1.15 -3.53
CA LEU A 23 10.95 0.13 -3.48
C LEU A 23 11.87 1.20 -2.91
N ASP A 24 11.92 2.34 -3.58
CA ASP A 24 12.75 3.48 -3.16
C ASP A 24 12.01 4.30 -2.10
N LYS A 25 12.40 4.13 -0.84
CA LYS A 25 11.83 4.88 0.30
C LYS A 25 12.11 6.38 0.27
N ARG A 26 12.95 6.85 -0.65
CA ARG A 26 13.31 8.26 -0.85
C ARG A 26 12.77 8.81 -2.17
N GLU A 27 11.77 8.15 -2.74
CA GLU A 27 11.13 8.57 -3.98
C GLU A 27 10.72 10.05 -3.91
N GLU A 28 11.27 10.85 -4.83
CA GLU A 28 10.96 12.27 -4.91
C GLU A 28 9.51 12.44 -5.42
N GLY A 29 8.72 13.26 -4.72
CA GLY A 29 7.33 13.55 -5.10
C GLY A 29 6.33 13.33 -3.97
N TYR A 30 6.71 12.59 -2.93
CA TYR A 30 5.86 12.37 -1.76
C TYR A 30 6.20 13.32 -0.60
N GLY A 31 5.17 13.90 0.00
CA GLY A 31 5.29 14.74 1.19
C GLY A 31 5.25 13.95 2.50
N ASP A 32 4.66 12.76 2.48
CA ASP A 32 4.51 11.88 3.64
C ASP A 32 4.71 10.40 3.27
N SER A 33 5.28 9.61 4.19
CA SER A 33 5.51 8.18 3.99
C SER A 33 4.22 7.36 3.88
N GLU A 34 3.12 7.85 4.44
CA GLU A 34 1.79 7.23 4.39
C GLU A 34 1.19 7.34 3.00
N GLU A 35 1.26 8.53 2.39
CA GLU A 35 0.85 8.78 1.01
C GLU A 35 1.65 7.90 0.04
N MET A 36 2.98 7.86 0.20
CA MET A 36 3.86 6.99 -0.59
C MET A 36 3.50 5.52 -0.44
N LEU A 37 3.25 5.05 0.79
CA LEU A 37 2.88 3.66 1.04
C LEU A 37 1.53 3.31 0.40
N LEU A 38 0.54 4.18 0.53
CA LEU A 38 -0.78 3.96 -0.08
C LEU A 38 -0.69 3.95 -1.60
N ASP A 39 0.12 4.82 -2.21
CA ASP A 39 0.33 4.81 -3.66
C ASP A 39 1.00 3.52 -4.13
N TRP A 40 2.04 3.03 -3.44
CA TRP A 40 2.64 1.74 -3.77
C TRP A 40 1.65 0.58 -3.69
N ILE A 41 0.79 0.57 -2.66
CA ILE A 41 -0.26 -0.45 -2.54
C ILE A 41 -1.27 -0.31 -3.69
N TRP A 42 -1.63 0.91 -4.06
CA TRP A 42 -2.53 1.18 -5.17
C TRP A 42 -1.95 0.75 -6.52
N ILE A 43 -0.65 0.97 -6.76
CA ILE A 43 0.06 0.48 -7.95
C ILE A 43 0.00 -1.05 -8.02
N GLU A 44 0.33 -1.76 -6.94
CA GLU A 44 0.23 -3.23 -6.92
C GLU A 44 -1.20 -3.71 -7.12
N LEU A 45 -2.17 -3.03 -6.51
CA LEU A 45 -3.58 -3.34 -6.66
C LEU A 45 -4.04 -3.15 -8.11
N LYS A 46 -3.56 -2.12 -8.79
CA LYS A 46 -3.78 -1.93 -10.24
C LYS A 46 -3.15 -3.02 -11.06
N GLU A 47 -2.11 -3.71 -10.62
CA GLU A 47 -1.56 -4.86 -11.34
C GLU A 47 -2.38 -6.13 -11.10
N GLU A 48 -2.85 -6.34 -9.86
CA GLU A 48 -3.51 -7.57 -9.44
C GLU A 48 -5.02 -7.62 -9.71
N SER A 49 -5.72 -6.48 -9.59
CA SER A 49 -7.18 -6.45 -9.70
C SER A 49 -7.63 -6.78 -11.14
N PRO A 50 -8.62 -7.66 -11.34
CA PRO A 50 -9.20 -7.90 -12.68
C PRO A 50 -10.03 -6.71 -13.17
N ASP A 51 -10.53 -5.87 -12.25
CA ASP A 51 -11.30 -4.67 -12.56
C ASP A 51 -10.41 -3.44 -12.40
N LYS A 52 -9.73 -3.06 -13.49
CA LYS A 52 -8.84 -1.90 -13.51
C LYS A 52 -9.62 -0.59 -13.39
N ASP A 53 -10.82 -0.53 -13.95
CA ASP A 53 -11.64 0.68 -13.95
C ASP A 53 -12.08 1.02 -12.52
N ALA A 54 -12.46 0.01 -11.72
CA ALA A 54 -12.76 0.19 -10.30
C ALA A 54 -11.55 0.71 -9.51
N VAL A 55 -10.33 0.21 -9.78
CA VAL A 55 -9.12 0.67 -9.07
C VAL A 55 -8.70 2.06 -9.53
N ILE A 56 -8.85 2.39 -10.82
CA ILE A 56 -8.54 3.71 -11.36
C ILE A 56 -9.49 4.78 -10.78
N GLY A 57 -10.75 4.43 -10.55
CA GLY A 57 -11.74 5.31 -9.92
C GLY A 57 -11.66 5.39 -8.40
N MET A 58 -10.70 4.68 -7.78
CA MET A 58 -10.50 4.64 -6.34
C MET A 58 -9.33 5.55 -5.95
N ASP A 59 -9.57 6.46 -5.02
CA ASP A 59 -8.55 7.36 -4.51
C ASP A 59 -7.79 6.72 -3.32
N LEU A 60 -6.72 7.36 -2.83
CA LEU A 60 -5.93 6.84 -1.71
C LEU A 60 -6.75 6.77 -0.40
N ASP A 61 -7.71 7.69 -0.22
CA ASP A 61 -8.61 7.70 0.93
C ASP A 61 -9.55 6.48 0.93
N ASP A 62 -10.10 6.12 -0.24
CA ASP A 62 -10.93 4.93 -0.40
C ASP A 62 -10.12 3.65 -0.12
N LEU A 63 -8.88 3.61 -0.62
CA LEU A 63 -7.96 2.50 -0.36
C LEU A 63 -7.68 2.37 1.14
N TYR A 64 -7.44 3.49 1.82
CA TYR A 64 -7.24 3.52 3.27
C TYR A 64 -8.48 3.00 4.01
N GLU A 65 -9.69 3.42 3.62
CA GLU A 65 -10.95 2.91 4.21
C GLU A 65 -11.06 1.39 4.08
N VAL A 66 -10.68 0.82 2.93
CA VAL A 66 -10.69 -0.64 2.74
C VAL A 66 -9.67 -1.32 3.66
N ILE A 67 -8.48 -0.74 3.85
CA ILE A 67 -7.47 -1.26 4.77
C ILE A 67 -7.97 -1.19 6.22
N GLU A 68 -8.50 -0.05 6.64
CA GLU A 68 -9.04 0.18 7.99
C GLU A 68 -10.23 -0.74 8.31
N SER A 69 -11.01 -1.13 7.31
CA SER A 69 -12.16 -2.03 7.48
C SER A 69 -11.81 -3.42 8.05
N SER A 70 -10.52 -3.81 8.03
CA SER A 70 -10.04 -5.09 8.54
C SER A 70 -8.91 -4.90 9.55
N ALA A 71 -9.14 -5.33 10.79
CA ALA A 71 -8.14 -5.23 11.86
C ALA A 71 -6.78 -5.84 11.47
N ASP A 72 -6.78 -7.02 10.83
CA ASP A 72 -5.55 -7.67 10.38
C ASP A 72 -4.81 -6.84 9.32
N MET A 73 -5.53 -6.29 8.33
CA MET A 73 -4.89 -5.48 7.27
C MET A 73 -4.39 -4.16 7.82
N TYR A 74 -5.16 -3.56 8.72
CA TYR A 74 -4.79 -2.30 9.37
C TYR A 74 -3.52 -2.45 10.22
N GLU A 75 -3.42 -3.55 10.98
CA GLU A 75 -2.21 -3.87 11.75
C GLU A 75 -1.01 -4.11 10.81
N ASP A 76 -1.16 -4.95 9.79
CA ASP A 76 -0.11 -5.23 8.80
C ASP A 76 0.36 -3.93 8.12
N TYR A 77 -0.58 -3.04 7.78
CA TYR A 77 -0.32 -1.74 7.18
C TYR A 77 0.49 -0.83 8.11
N HIS A 78 0.08 -0.69 9.38
CA HIS A 78 0.79 0.15 10.36
C HIS A 78 2.21 -0.34 10.62
N ILE A 79 2.40 -1.65 10.77
CA ILE A 79 3.75 -2.24 10.94
C ILE A 79 4.64 -1.89 9.75
N LEU A 80 4.09 -1.97 8.52
CA LEU A 80 4.83 -1.61 7.32
C LEU A 80 5.13 -0.11 7.25
N LEU A 81 4.16 0.74 7.59
CA LEU A 81 4.32 2.18 7.63
C LEU A 81 5.42 2.61 8.61
N GLU A 82 5.45 2.03 9.81
CA GLU A 82 6.51 2.27 10.78
C GLU A 82 7.88 1.84 10.24
N SER A 83 7.96 0.72 9.52
CA SER A 83 9.19 0.26 8.87
C SER A 83 9.67 1.24 7.79
N VAL A 84 8.76 1.75 6.94
CA VAL A 84 9.09 2.74 5.92
C VAL A 84 9.58 4.05 6.56
N ARG A 85 8.91 4.52 7.62
CA ARG A 85 9.27 5.74 8.36
C ARG A 85 10.62 5.62 9.07
N THR A 86 10.90 4.47 9.69
CA THR A 86 12.12 4.27 10.50
C THR A 86 13.36 4.11 9.64
N ASP A 87 13.25 3.43 8.50
CA ASP A 87 14.36 3.17 7.58
C ASP A 87 14.64 4.36 6.63
N GLY A 88 13.67 5.28 6.50
CA GLY A 88 13.82 6.55 5.80
C GLY A 88 14.60 7.63 6.56
N ASN A 89 14.88 7.43 7.85
CA ASN A 89 15.61 8.37 8.68
C ASN A 89 17.13 8.04 8.66
N PRO A 90 18.01 8.91 8.12
CA PRO A 90 19.46 8.69 8.09
C PRO A 90 20.12 8.70 9.47
#